data_AF-A0A3D2V5J6-F1
#
_entry.id   AF-A0A3D2V5J6-F1
#
_cell.length_a   1.000
_cell.length_b   1.000
_cell.length_c   1.000
_cell.angle_alpha   90.00
_cell.angle_beta   90.00
_cell.angle_gamma   90.00
#
_symmetry.space_group_name_H-M   'P 1'
#
loop_
_entity.id
_entity.type
_entity.pdbx_description
1 polymer ?
#
loop_
_entity_poly.entity_id
_entity_poly.type
_entity_poly.pdbx_seq_one_letter_code
_entity_poly.pdbx_strand_id
1 'polypeptide(L)'
;MRVCRFEQNGEVKAGFYFDDYVVPVQAASEARGDAEVLDSSCLLRLLPHGENHQAASDLLNWVNSDGAAACESLQISCSEIQLKIPNPRPNKLFLLAGNYAKHIEEGGGTARER
;
A
#
# COMPACT_ATOMS: atom_id res chain seq x y z
N MET A 1 3.37 7.05 3.80
CA MET A 1 3.68 5.82 3.04
C MET A 1 2.42 5.31 2.35
N ARG A 2 2.44 5.19 1.02
CA ARG A 2 1.38 4.53 0.22
C ARG A 2 1.91 3.19 -0.25
N VAL A 3 1.22 2.11 0.08
CA VAL A 3 1.60 0.74 -0.31
C VAL A 3 0.45 0.09 -1.05
N CYS A 4 0.79 -0.75 -2.03
CA CYS A 4 -0.17 -1.48 -2.83
C CYS A 4 0.21 -2.95 -2.96
N ARG A 5 -0.77 -3.77 -3.32
CA ARG A 5 -0.54 -5.11 -3.87
C ARG A 5 -0.64 -5.00 -5.37
N PHE A 6 0.28 -5.60 -6.10
CA PHE A 6 0.21 -5.66 -7.54
C PHE A 6 0.61 -7.06 -8.02
N GLU A 7 0.05 -7.47 -9.14
CA GLU A 7 0.42 -8.70 -9.83
C GLU A 7 1.27 -8.37 -11.05
N GLN A 8 2.38 -9.08 -11.18
CA GLN A 8 3.26 -9.05 -12.35
C GLN A 8 3.73 -10.47 -12.62
N ASN A 9 3.62 -10.93 -13.87
CA ASN A 9 4.02 -12.28 -14.27
C ASN A 9 3.36 -13.41 -13.43
N GLY A 10 2.11 -13.20 -12.98
CA GLY A 10 1.36 -14.17 -12.17
C GLY A 10 1.72 -14.19 -10.69
N GLU A 11 2.64 -13.34 -10.23
CA GLU A 11 3.06 -13.24 -8.83
C GLU A 11 2.53 -11.95 -8.20
N VAL A 12 1.93 -12.06 -7.01
CA VAL A 12 1.42 -10.91 -6.26
C VAL A 12 2.46 -10.41 -5.26
N LYS A 13 2.91 -9.18 -5.45
CA LYS A 13 3.95 -8.51 -4.66
C LYS A 13 3.39 -7.30 -3.93
N ALA A 14 4.15 -6.78 -2.96
CA ALA A 14 3.92 -5.46 -2.39
C ALA A 14 4.83 -4.41 -3.03
N GLY A 15 4.30 -3.21 -3.21
CA GLY A 15 5.03 -2.07 -3.78
C GLY A 15 4.75 -0.77 -3.06
N PHE A 16 5.74 0.11 -3.01
CA PHE A 16 5.53 1.53 -2.73
C PHE A 16 4.92 2.20 -3.95
N TYR A 17 3.83 2.95 -3.74
CA TYR A 17 3.01 3.49 -4.83
C TYR A 17 3.25 4.99 -5.03
N PHE A 18 3.55 5.38 -6.27
CA PHE A 18 3.91 6.75 -6.69
C PHE A 18 3.03 7.28 -7.84
N ASP A 19 1.74 6.92 -7.82
CA ASP A 19 0.74 7.30 -8.82
C ASP A 19 0.94 6.63 -10.20
N ASP A 20 2.01 6.96 -10.92
CA ASP A 20 2.25 6.43 -12.27
C ASP A 20 3.07 5.14 -12.29
N TYR A 21 3.76 4.86 -11.18
CA TYR A 21 4.61 3.68 -11.04
C TYR A 21 4.57 3.12 -9.62
N VAL A 22 5.09 1.90 -9.50
CA VAL A 22 5.36 1.24 -8.23
C VAL A 22 6.84 0.88 -8.13
N VAL A 23 7.38 0.91 -6.92
CA VAL A 23 8.68 0.31 -6.60
C VAL A 23 8.42 -0.95 -5.77
N PRO A 24 8.77 -2.15 -6.23
CA PRO A 24 8.60 -3.38 -5.46
C PRO A 24 9.37 -3.29 -4.12
N VAL A 25 8.69 -3.60 -3.01
CA VAL A 25 9.29 -3.46 -1.66
C VAL A 25 10.50 -4.38 -1.51
N GLN A 26 10.37 -5.63 -1.97
CA GLN A 26 11.46 -6.61 -1.95
C GLN A 26 12.68 -6.11 -2.75
N ALA A 27 12.48 -5.68 -4.00
CA ALA A 27 13.57 -5.23 -4.86
C ALA A 27 14.27 -3.98 -4.31
N ALA A 28 13.52 -3.04 -3.70
CA ALA A 28 14.11 -1.89 -3.03
C ALA A 28 14.96 -2.31 -1.81
N SER A 29 14.49 -3.27 -1.02
CA SER A 29 15.20 -3.79 0.15
C SER A 29 16.51 -4.49 -0.26
N GLU A 30 16.47 -5.28 -1.34
CA GLU A 30 17.64 -5.90 -1.96
C GLU A 30 18.63 -4.83 -2.48
N ALA A 31 18.14 -3.79 -3.17
CA ALA A 31 18.98 -2.72 -3.69
C ALA A 31 19.64 -1.86 -2.59
N ARG A 32 18.98 -1.69 -1.44
CA ARG A 32 19.58 -1.04 -0.26
C ARG A 32 20.64 -1.92 0.42
N GLY A 33 20.57 -3.25 0.22
CA GLY A 33 21.46 -4.22 0.85
C GLY A 33 21.03 -4.63 2.25
N ASP A 34 19.71 -4.70 2.50
CA ASP A 34 19.19 -5.13 3.80
C ASP A 34 19.57 -6.58 4.11
N ALA A 35 19.99 -6.84 5.36
CA ALA A 35 20.34 -8.20 5.81
C ALA A 35 19.12 -9.14 5.83
N GLU A 36 17.95 -8.60 6.17
CA GLU A 36 16.67 -9.27 6.06
C GLU A 36 15.84 -8.56 5.00
N VAL A 37 15.67 -9.22 3.84
CA VAL A 37 14.90 -8.68 2.74
C VAL A 37 13.44 -8.57 3.14
N LEU A 38 12.90 -7.37 3.01
CA LEU A 38 11.50 -7.10 3.29
C LEU A 38 10.62 -7.64 2.16
N ASP A 39 10.20 -8.89 2.29
CA ASP A 39 9.19 -9.50 1.43
C ASP A 39 7.90 -9.73 2.22
N SER A 40 6.83 -9.04 1.81
CA SER A 40 5.50 -9.29 2.36
C SER A 40 4.43 -8.91 1.35
N SER A 41 3.78 -9.93 0.78
CA SER A 41 2.50 -9.74 0.06
C SER A 41 1.34 -9.30 0.97
N CYS A 42 1.54 -9.35 2.31
CA CYS A 42 0.59 -8.87 3.31
C CYS A 42 0.90 -7.41 3.70
N LEU A 43 0.10 -6.46 3.19
CA LEU A 43 0.32 -5.03 3.46
C LEU A 43 0.18 -4.66 4.93
N LEU A 44 -0.60 -5.41 5.72
CA LEU A 44 -0.82 -5.11 7.14
C LEU A 44 0.48 -5.10 7.95
N ARG A 45 1.48 -5.90 7.55
CA ARG A 45 2.79 -5.93 8.19
C ARG A 45 3.59 -4.64 7.98
N LEU A 46 3.31 -3.91 6.89
CA LEU A 46 4.01 -2.68 6.51
C LEU A 46 3.32 -1.41 7.08
N LEU A 47 2.02 -1.49 7.37
CA LEU A 47 1.22 -0.37 7.87
C LEU A 47 1.53 -0.04 9.34
N PRO A 48 1.13 1.14 9.84
CA PRO A 48 1.30 1.48 11.26
C PRO A 48 0.81 0.38 12.19
N HIS A 49 1.60 0.10 13.24
CA HIS A 49 1.42 -1.02 14.17
C HIS A 49 1.64 -2.43 13.59
N GLY A 50 2.04 -2.56 12.32
CA GLY A 50 2.55 -3.80 11.74
C GLY A 50 3.99 -4.09 12.18
N GLU A 51 4.36 -5.37 12.21
CA GLU A 51 5.69 -5.84 12.63
C GLU A 51 6.86 -5.22 11.85
N ASN A 52 6.65 -4.89 10.57
CA ASN A 52 7.67 -4.35 9.67
C ASN A 52 7.46 -2.86 9.38
N HIS A 53 6.61 -2.16 10.15
CA HIS A 53 6.25 -0.77 9.87
C HIS A 53 7.45 0.17 9.81
N GLN A 54 8.34 0.06 10.81
CA GLN A 54 9.52 0.93 10.90
C GLN A 54 10.48 0.65 9.74
N ALA A 55 10.81 -0.62 9.49
CA ALA A 55 11.67 -1.04 8.39
C ALA A 55 11.12 -0.59 7.02
N ALA A 56 9.81 -0.71 6.79
CA ALA A 56 9.15 -0.26 5.56
C ALA A 56 9.20 1.27 5.40
N SER A 57 9.03 2.00 6.51
CA SER A 57 9.09 3.46 6.51
C SER A 57 10.51 3.96 6.23
N ASP A 58 11.51 3.35 6.85
CA ASP A 58 12.92 3.68 6.63
C ASP A 58 13.36 3.32 5.20
N LEU A 59 12.87 2.21 4.66
CA LEU A 59 13.11 1.82 3.27
C LEU A 59 12.48 2.83 2.31
N LEU A 60 11.23 3.24 2.52
CA LEU A 60 10.59 4.26 1.70
C LEU A 60 11.34 5.59 1.77
N ASN A 61 11.82 5.99 2.94
CA ASN A 61 12.63 7.20 3.08
C ASN A 61 13.89 7.11 2.22
N TRP A 62 14.60 5.99 2.28
CA TRP A 62 15.77 5.74 1.44
C TRP A 62 15.43 5.74 -0.06
N VAL A 63 14.34 5.10 -0.49
CA VAL A 63 13.85 5.13 -1.88
C VAL A 63 13.63 6.57 -2.37
N ASN A 64 13.16 7.46 -1.50
CA ASN A 64 12.90 8.87 -1.82
C ASN A 64 14.15 9.78 -1.71
N SER A 65 15.27 9.28 -1.17
CA SER A 65 16.49 10.06 -0.97
C SER A 65 17.69 9.36 -1.62
N ASP A 66 18.56 8.74 -0.83
CA ASP A 66 19.86 8.22 -1.24
C ASP A 66 19.72 7.09 -2.26
N GLY A 67 18.62 6.35 -2.20
CA GLY A 67 18.28 5.24 -3.08
C GLY A 67 17.54 5.63 -4.35
N ALA A 68 17.20 6.92 -4.56
CA ALA A 68 16.36 7.33 -5.68
C ALA A 68 16.93 6.91 -7.05
N ALA A 69 18.24 7.14 -7.27
CA ALA A 69 18.91 6.72 -8.50
C ALA A 69 19.01 5.20 -8.64
N ALA A 70 19.25 4.48 -7.53
CA ALA A 70 19.31 3.02 -7.54
C ALA A 70 17.93 2.39 -7.86
N CYS A 71 16.85 3.04 -7.44
CA CYS A 71 15.48 2.57 -7.61
C CYS A 71 14.84 2.98 -8.93
N GLU A 72 15.46 3.86 -9.74
CA GLU A 72 14.91 4.29 -11.02
C GLU A 72 14.65 3.11 -11.97
N SER A 73 15.59 2.16 -12.02
CA SER A 73 15.45 0.93 -12.82
C SER A 73 14.48 -0.10 -12.24
N LEU A 74 14.06 0.08 -10.99
CA LEU A 74 13.10 -0.79 -10.29
C LEU A 74 11.66 -0.29 -10.42
N GLN A 75 11.45 0.90 -10.99
CA GLN A 75 10.12 1.45 -11.21
C GLN A 75 9.40 0.62 -12.27
N ILE A 76 8.19 0.18 -11.93
CA ILE A 76 7.31 -0.54 -12.86
C ILE A 76 6.10 0.36 -13.10
N SER A 77 5.79 0.63 -14.36
CA SER A 77 4.62 1.44 -14.69
C SER A 77 3.34 0.78 -14.18
N CYS A 78 2.44 1.57 -13.63
CA CYS A 78 1.09 1.11 -13.27
C CYS A 78 0.32 0.54 -14.48
N SER A 79 0.72 0.87 -15.71
CA SER A 79 0.14 0.33 -16.94
C SER A 79 0.60 -1.08 -17.30
N GLU A 80 1.69 -1.56 -16.69
CA GLU A 80 2.33 -2.86 -16.97
C GLU A 80 1.99 -3.93 -15.91
N ILE A 81 1.21 -3.57 -14.90
CA ILE A 81 0.87 -4.43 -13.76
C ILE A 81 -0.63 -4.41 -13.51
N GLN A 82 -1.13 -5.42 -12.80
CA GLN A 82 -2.49 -5.38 -12.26
C GLN A 82 -2.46 -5.01 -10.78
N LEU A 83 -2.92 -3.80 -10.43
CA LEU A 83 -3.17 -3.46 -9.03
C LEU A 83 -4.26 -4.36 -8.44
N LYS A 84 -4.00 -4.94 -7.27
CA LYS A 84 -4.91 -5.87 -6.58
C LYS A 84 -5.53 -5.19 -5.36
N ILE A 85 -6.62 -5.78 -4.85
CA ILE A 85 -7.27 -5.36 -3.61
C ILE A 85 -6.23 -5.32 -2.47
N PRO A 86 -6.10 -4.21 -1.72
CA PRO A 86 -5.06 -4.05 -0.69
C PRO A 86 -5.10 -5.10 0.42
N ASN A 87 -6.30 -5.46 0.89
CA ASN A 87 -6.52 -6.51 1.88
C ASN A 87 -7.57 -7.50 1.36
N PRO A 88 -7.16 -8.64 0.77
CA PRO A 88 -8.10 -9.56 0.13
C PRO A 88 -8.91 -10.40 1.12
N ARG A 89 -8.49 -10.48 2.39
CA ARG A 89 -9.10 -11.33 3.42
C ARG A 89 -9.11 -10.63 4.79
N PRO A 90 -9.87 -9.53 4.96
CA PRO A 90 -10.01 -8.91 6.27
C PRO A 90 -10.75 -9.84 7.23
N ASN A 91 -10.27 -9.98 8.46
CA ASN A 91 -10.94 -10.77 9.51
C ASN A 91 -12.32 -10.21 9.88
N LYS A 92 -12.52 -8.90 9.70
CA LYS A 92 -13.77 -8.18 9.96
C LYS A 92 -13.92 -7.06 8.92
N LEU A 93 -15.13 -6.85 8.44
CA LEU A 93 -15.49 -5.73 7.56
C LEU A 93 -16.58 -4.91 8.25
N PHE A 94 -16.26 -3.69 8.65
CA PHE A 94 -17.23 -2.77 9.26
C PHE A 94 -17.93 -1.98 8.15
N LEU A 95 -19.24 -2.12 8.05
CA LEU A 95 -20.07 -1.41 7.08
C LEU A 95 -20.92 -0.38 7.82
N LEU A 96 -20.59 0.89 7.66
CA LEU A 96 -21.26 2.00 8.34
C LEU A 96 -22.33 2.62 7.43
N ALA A 97 -23.61 2.40 7.76
CA ALA A 97 -24.73 3.07 7.12
C ALA A 97 -25.00 4.44 7.78
N GLY A 98 -25.46 5.42 7.01
CA GLY A 98 -25.89 6.72 7.55
C GLY A 98 -24.79 7.57 8.18
N ASN A 99 -23.52 7.43 7.76
CA ASN A 99 -22.42 8.21 8.33
C ASN A 99 -22.28 9.63 7.74
N TYR A 100 -23.23 10.06 6.92
CA TYR A 100 -23.31 11.41 6.34
C TYR A 100 -24.75 11.92 6.47
N ALA A 101 -24.95 13.04 7.16
CA ALA A 101 -26.27 13.62 7.42
C ALA A 101 -27.05 13.92 6.12
N LYS A 102 -26.39 14.51 5.12
CA LYS A 102 -26.99 14.81 3.81
C LYS A 102 -27.50 13.56 3.07
N HIS A 103 -26.78 12.43 3.13
CA HIS A 103 -27.26 11.18 2.53
C HIS A 103 -28.47 10.58 3.28
N ILE A 104 -28.62 10.85 4.59
CA ILE A 104 -29.81 10.44 5.34
C ILE A 104 -31.01 11.28 4.91
N GLU A 105 -30.82 12.60 4.78
CA GLU A 105 -31.86 13.55 4.38
C GLU A 105 -32.35 13.30 2.94
N GLU A 106 -31.44 13.02 2.00
CA GLU A 106 -31.77 12.67 0.61
C GLU A 106 -32.55 11.36 0.50
N GLY A 107 -32.33 10.41 1.42
CA GLY A 107 -33.10 9.17 1.53
C GLY A 107 -34.46 9.31 2.21
N GLY A 108 -34.87 10.53 2.56
CA GLY A 108 -36.13 10.82 3.27
C GLY A 108 -36.08 10.59 4.78
N GLY A 109 -34.90 10.33 5.34
CA GLY A 109 -34.69 10.19 6.78
C GLY A 109 -34.36 11.53 7.46
N THR A 110 -34.52 11.59 8.77
CA THR A 110 -34.06 12.74 9.57
C THR A 110 -32.67 12.45 10.13
N ALA A 111 -31.68 13.25 9.75
CA ALA A 111 -30.35 13.15 10.35
C ALA A 111 -30.42 13.54 11.83
N ARG A 112 -29.84 12.72 12.70
CA ARG A 112 -29.68 13.08 14.12
C ARG A 112 -28.42 13.94 14.24
N GLU A 113 -28.55 15.15 14.78
CA GLU A 113 -27.38 15.98 15.13
C GLU A 113 -26.46 15.20 16.08
N ARG A 114 -25.14 15.36 15.89
CA ARG A 114 -24.11 14.84 16.79
C ARG A 114 -23.59 15.95 17.67
#